data_AF-A0A9D8P3A7-F1
#
_entry.id   AF-A0A9D8P3A7-F1
#
_cell.length_a   1.000
_cell.length_b   1.000
_cell.length_c   1.000
_cell.angle_alpha   90.00
_cell.angle_beta   90.00
_cell.angle_gamma   90.00
#
_symmetry.space_group_name_H-M   'P 1'
#
loop_
_entity.id
_entity.type
_entity.pdbx_description
1 polymer ?
#
loop_
_entity_poly.entity_id
_entity_poly.type
_entity_poly.pdbx_seq_one_letter_code
_entity_poly.pdbx_strand_id
1 'polypeptide(L)'
;MGASSIESISQTKQDSILLNLERACQASIDLAMRIVRIKRLGIPTESGEAFYLVKQAGLLTDSIHKEMVAMVGFHNSAVHDY
;
A
#
# COMPACT_ATOMS: atom_id res chain seq x y z
N MET A 1 -23.11 -12.94 32.62
CA MET A 1 -21.86 -12.18 32.45
C MET A 1 -21.06 -12.90 31.38
N GLY A 2 -20.98 -12.39 30.14
CA GLY A 2 -20.27 -13.12 29.07
C GLY A 2 -20.66 -12.82 27.62
N ALA A 3 -21.41 -11.75 27.34
CA ALA A 3 -21.77 -11.38 25.96
C ALA A 3 -21.63 -9.87 25.73
N SER A 4 -20.53 -9.28 26.21
CA SER A 4 -20.29 -7.85 26.02
C SER A 4 -18.79 -7.59 25.91
N SER A 5 -18.20 -7.75 24.72
CA SER A 5 -16.90 -7.12 24.45
C SER A 5 -16.54 -6.91 22.98
N ILE A 6 -17.21 -7.51 21.98
CA ILE A 6 -16.83 -7.28 20.57
C ILE A 6 -18.05 -7.22 19.62
N GLU A 7 -18.93 -6.24 19.81
CA GLU A 7 -19.88 -5.76 18.78
C GLU A 7 -20.07 -4.25 19.02
N SER A 8 -20.03 -3.34 18.07
CA SER A 8 -19.64 -3.39 16.67
C SER A 8 -18.96 -2.04 16.38
N ILE A 9 -17.83 -2.04 15.67
CA ILE A 9 -17.51 -0.82 14.94
C ILE A 9 -18.67 -0.66 13.96
N SER A 10 -19.43 0.44 14.03
CA SER A 10 -20.48 0.77 13.06
C SER A 10 -20.02 0.38 11.65
N GLN A 11 -20.83 -0.35 10.88
CA GLN A 11 -20.46 -0.82 9.54
C GLN A 11 -19.83 0.30 8.70
N THR A 12 -20.41 1.50 8.77
CA THR A 12 -19.87 2.72 8.14
C THR A 12 -18.45 3.07 8.57
N LYS A 13 -18.11 2.89 9.86
CA LYS A 13 -16.75 3.12 10.36
C LYS A 13 -15.78 2.06 9.83
N GLN A 14 -16.18 0.78 9.78
CA GLN A 14 -15.35 -0.28 9.19
C GLN A 14 -15.11 -0.03 7.70
N ASP A 15 -16.16 0.29 6.95
CA ASP A 15 -16.08 0.59 5.51
C ASP A 15 -15.20 1.81 5.25
N SER A 16 -15.29 2.85 6.11
CA SER A 16 -14.44 4.04 5.99
C SER A 16 -12.96 3.74 6.24
N ILE A 17 -12.64 2.80 7.14
CA ILE A 17 -11.27 2.38 7.41
C ILE A 17 -10.71 1.64 6.20
N LEU A 18 -11.47 0.68 5.66
CA LEU A 18 -11.06 -0.08 4.48
C LEU A 18 -10.81 0.84 3.27
N LEU A 19 -11.75 1.75 3.00
CA LEU A 19 -11.65 2.71 1.91
C LEU A 19 -10.43 3.64 2.04
N ASN A 20 -10.16 4.12 3.26
CA ASN A 20 -9.00 4.99 3.48
C ASN A 20 -7.68 4.22 3.37
N LEU A 21 -7.66 2.95 3.79
CA LEU A 21 -6.50 2.08 3.61
C LEU A 21 -6.20 1.85 2.12
N GLU A 22 -7.22 1.51 1.33
CA GLU A 22 -7.09 1.34 -0.12
C GLU A 22 -6.57 2.60 -0.80
N ARG A 23 -7.13 3.77 -0.47
CA ARG A 23 -6.67 5.07 -0.98
C ARG A 23 -5.24 5.38 -0.60
N ALA A 24 -4.83 5.06 0.62
CA ALA A 24 -3.45 5.27 1.07
C ALA A 24 -2.47 4.35 0.30
N CYS A 25 -2.84 3.09 0.07
CA CYS A 25 -2.06 2.16 -0.74
C CYS A 25 -1.89 2.67 -2.16
N GLN A 26 -2.99 3.05 -2.82
CA GLN A 26 -2.97 3.53 -4.20
C GLN A 26 -2.16 4.83 -4.33
N ALA A 27 -2.37 5.79 -3.42
CA ALA A 27 -1.61 7.04 -3.42
C ALA A 27 -0.11 6.81 -3.24
N SER A 28 0.28 5.82 -2.42
CA SER A 28 1.69 5.47 -2.21
C SER A 28 2.31 4.86 -3.47
N ILE A 29 1.59 3.98 -4.16
CA ILE A 29 2.00 3.39 -5.45
C ILE A 29 2.16 4.49 -6.51
N ASP A 30 1.16 5.36 -6.65
CA ASP A 30 1.16 6.45 -7.62
C ASP A 30 2.33 7.42 -7.40
N LEU A 31 2.66 7.71 -6.13
CA LEU A 31 3.82 8.52 -5.78
C LEU A 31 5.13 7.84 -6.17
N ALA A 32 5.30 6.54 -5.89
CA ALA A 32 6.49 5.79 -6.32
C ALA A 32 6.65 5.81 -7.84
N MET A 33 5.57 5.53 -8.58
CA MET A 33 5.53 5.58 -10.04
C MET A 33 5.88 6.98 -10.59
N ARG A 34 5.33 8.03 -9.97
CA ARG A 34 5.62 9.43 -10.30
C ARG A 34 7.11 9.74 -10.09
N ILE A 35 7.70 9.30 -8.97
CA ILE A 35 9.12 9.51 -8.68
C ILE A 35 9.99 8.82 -9.72
N VAL A 36 9.72 7.55 -10.02
CA VAL A 36 10.42 6.78 -11.06
C VAL A 36 10.40 7.51 -12.40
N ARG A 37 9.24 8.04 -12.80
CA ARG A 37 9.08 8.81 -14.04
C ARG A 37 9.89 10.12 -14.02
N ILE A 38 9.76 10.92 -12.97
CA ILE A 38 10.42 12.24 -12.89
C ILE A 38 11.95 12.09 -12.87
N LYS A 39 12.46 11.10 -12.14
CA LYS A 39 13.89 10.85 -11.98
C LYS A 39 14.48 9.91 -13.02
N ARG A 40 13.65 9.40 -13.96
CA ARG A 40 14.05 8.49 -15.05
C ARG A 40 14.75 7.24 -14.54
N LEU A 41 14.19 6.61 -13.51
CA LEU A 41 14.83 5.49 -12.80
C LEU A 41 14.67 4.14 -13.52
N GLY A 42 13.90 4.08 -14.60
CA GLY A 42 13.57 2.86 -15.34
C GLY A 42 12.08 2.78 -15.67
N ILE A 43 11.64 1.61 -16.13
CA ILE A 43 10.23 1.30 -16.41
C ILE A 43 9.85 0.11 -15.53
N PRO A 44 9.09 0.32 -14.43
CA PRO A 44 8.65 -0.77 -13.58
C PRO A 44 7.57 -1.58 -14.30
N THR A 45 7.67 -2.90 -14.21
CA THR A 45 6.73 -3.86 -14.79
C THR A 45 5.53 -4.13 -13.86
N GLU A 46 5.70 -3.89 -12.57
CA GLU A 46 4.66 -3.97 -11.54
C GLU A 46 4.84 -2.91 -10.44
N SER A 47 3.79 -2.67 -9.64
CA SER A 47 3.78 -1.65 -8.59
C SER A 47 4.87 -1.84 -7.52
N GLY A 48 5.20 -3.09 -7.18
CA GLY A 48 6.27 -3.40 -6.21
C GLY A 48 7.65 -2.99 -6.72
N GLU A 49 7.91 -3.19 -8.02
CA GLU A 49 9.18 -2.83 -8.65
C GLU A 49 9.43 -1.31 -8.62
N ALA A 50 8.38 -0.49 -8.66
CA ALA A 50 8.51 0.95 -8.53
C ALA A 50 9.21 1.35 -7.22
N PHE A 51 8.84 0.74 -6.10
CA PHE A 51 9.50 0.99 -4.80
C PHE A 51 10.96 0.51 -4.78
N TYR A 52 11.26 -0.60 -5.46
CA TYR A 52 12.62 -1.10 -5.61
C TYR A 52 13.51 -0.11 -6.39
N LEU A 53 13.02 0.45 -7.49
CA LEU A 53 13.73 1.48 -8.26
C LEU A 53 13.97 2.76 -7.42
N VAL A 54 12.98 3.18 -6.63
CA VAL A 54 13.11 4.34 -5.71
C VAL A 54 14.15 4.07 -4.61
N LYS A 55 14.19 2.85 -4.04
CA LYS A 55 15.23 2.44 -3.08
C LYS A 55 16.61 2.44 -3.73
N GLN A 56 16.77 1.88 -4.92
CA GLN A 56 18.06 1.86 -5.63
C GLN A 56 18.60 3.27 -5.89
N ALA A 57 17.70 4.24 -6.12
CA ALA A 57 18.07 5.65 -6.23
C ALA A 57 18.42 6.33 -4.89
N GLY A 58 18.43 5.59 -3.77
CA GLY A 58 18.76 6.09 -2.43
C GLY A 58 17.66 6.95 -1.78
N LEU A 59 16.43 6.88 -2.30
CA LEU A 59 15.31 7.74 -1.86
C LEU A 59 14.40 7.07 -0.82
N LEU A 60 14.61 5.78 -0.57
CA LEU A 60 13.96 5.01 0.48
C LEU A 60 14.99 4.21 1.26
N THR A 61 14.77 4.09 2.57
CA THR A 61 15.51 3.14 3.39
C THR A 61 15.06 1.71 3.09
N ASP A 62 15.90 0.73 3.43
CA ASP A 62 15.55 -0.69 3.28
C ASP A 62 14.31 -1.08 4.09
N SER A 63 14.14 -0.50 5.29
CA SER A 63 12.99 -0.73 6.15
C SER A 63 11.69 -0.27 5.50
N ILE A 64 11.63 0.98 5.04
CA ILE A 64 10.42 1.52 4.41
C ILE A 64 10.12 0.81 3.09
N HIS A 65 11.15 0.50 2.29
CA HIS A 65 10.98 -0.28 1.06
C HIS A 65 10.28 -1.63 1.32
N LYS A 66 10.72 -2.38 2.34
CA LYS A 66 10.11 -3.67 2.69
C LYS A 66 8.64 -3.54 3.07
N GLU A 67 8.30 -2.54 3.88
CA GLU A 67 6.91 -2.24 4.27
C GLU A 67 6.05 -1.90 3.06
N MET A 68 6.54 -1.07 2.13
CA MET A 68 5.78 -0.68 0.94
C MET A 68 5.53 -1.86 -0.01
N VAL A 69 6.52 -2.74 -0.21
CA VAL A 69 6.35 -3.95 -1.04
C VAL A 69 5.36 -4.91 -0.38
N ALA A 70 5.43 -5.08 0.95
CA ALA A 70 4.45 -5.89 1.69
C ALA A 70 3.02 -5.32 1.58
N MET A 71 2.86 -3.98 1.66
CA MET A 71 1.60 -3.29 1.45
C MET A 71 1.05 -3.51 0.03
N VAL A 72 1.89 -3.51 -1.02
CA VAL A 72 1.47 -3.86 -2.39
C VAL A 72 0.95 -5.30 -2.45
N GLY A 73 1.67 -6.25 -1.83
CA GLY A 73 1.24 -7.65 -1.75
C GLY A 73 -0.11 -7.80 -1.06
N PHE A 74 -0.29 -7.13 0.08
CA PHE A 74 -1.57 -7.08 0.80
C PHE A 74 -2.70 -6.51 -0.05
N HIS A 75 -2.47 -5.38 -0.72
CA HIS A 75 -3.44 -4.75 -1.61
C HIS A 75 -3.84 -5.70 -2.76
N ASN A 76 -2.87 -6.34 -3.40
CA ASN A 76 -3.13 -7.28 -4.50
C ASN A 76 -3.91 -8.51 -4.04
N SER A 77 -3.57 -9.10 -2.89
CA SER A 77 -4.32 -10.25 -2.35
C SER A 77 -5.75 -9.87 -1.95
N ALA A 78 -5.95 -8.70 -1.33
CA ALA A 78 -7.27 -8.23 -0.94
C ALA A 78 -8.18 -7.92 -2.15
N VAL A 79 -7.60 -7.57 -3.30
CA VAL A 79 -8.34 -7.30 -4.54
C VAL A 79 -8.68 -8.59 -5.31
N HIS A 80 -7.87 -9.65 -5.21
CA HIS A 80 -8.11 -10.91 -5.94
C HIS A 80 -9.00 -11.92 -5.19
N ASP A 81 -9.22 -11.75 -3.88
CA ASP A 81 -10.08 -12.63 -3.07
C ASP A 81 -11.57 -12.23 -3.07
N TYR A 82 -12.01 -11.40 -4.03
CA TYR A 82 -13.41 -10.99 -4.21
C TYR A 82 -14.08 -11.59 -5.45
#